data_AF-A0A1J3EN56-F1
#
_entry.id   AF-A0A1J3EN56-F1
#
_cell.length_a   1.000
_cell.length_b   1.000
_cell.length_c   1.000
_cell.angle_alpha   90.00
_cell.angle_beta   90.00
_cell.angle_gamma   90.00
#
_symmetry.space_group_name_H-M   'P 1'
#
loop_
_entity.id
_entity.type
_entity.pdbx_description
1 polymer ?
#
loop_
_entity_poly.entity_id
_entity_poly.type
_entity_poly.pdbx_seq_one_letter_code
_entity_poly.pdbx_strand_id
1 'polypeptide(L)'
;AEEIFNATRVKDIVVYNAMVEGFSRSAETAKRAVEMYISMQRDGFHPNMSSFASVIGACSVLTAHEVGQQVHDQVMKSGVYTHIKMG
;
A
#
# COMPACT_ATOMS: atom_id res chain seq x y z
N ALA A 1 12.57 8.25 6.70
CA ALA A 1 11.23 8.23 6.09
C ALA A 1 10.16 8.50 7.15
N GLU A 2 10.12 7.70 8.22
CA GLU A 2 9.11 7.82 9.29
C GLU A 2 9.13 9.14 10.07
N GLU A 3 10.29 9.65 10.46
CA GLU A 3 10.38 10.93 11.17
C GLU A 3 9.86 12.10 10.32
N ILE A 4 10.16 12.09 9.02
CA ILE A 4 9.67 13.09 8.06
C ILE A 4 8.16 12.94 7.87
N PHE A 5 7.66 11.71 7.79
CA PHE A 5 6.22 11.43 7.72
C PHE A 5 5.48 11.99 8.95
N ASN A 6 6.02 11.79 10.15
CA ASN A 6 5.44 12.29 11.39
C ASN A 6 5.52 13.82 11.51
N ALA A 7 6.57 14.45 10.97
CA ALA A 7 6.73 15.90 10.93
C ALA A 7 5.85 16.58 9.87
N THR A 8 5.37 15.83 8.87
CA THR A 8 4.57 16.36 7.76
C THR A 8 3.14 16.64 8.22
N ARG A 9 2.77 17.93 8.28
CA ARG A 9 1.43 18.37 8.72
C ARG A 9 0.31 18.01 7.74
N VAL A 10 0.63 17.98 6.45
CA VAL A 10 -0.30 17.63 5.37
C VAL A 10 0.22 16.39 4.68
N LYS A 11 -0.33 15.23 5.04
CA LYS A 11 -0.02 13.98 4.36
C LYS A 11 -0.75 13.95 3.02
N ASP A 12 -0.11 13.40 2.01
CA ASP A 12 -0.73 13.12 0.72
C ASP A 12 -0.43 11.68 0.28
N ILE A 13 -1.03 11.27 -0.83
CA ILE A 13 -0.87 9.92 -1.38
C ILE A 13 0.59 9.59 -1.72
N VAL A 14 1.41 10.58 -2.09
CA VAL A 14 2.82 10.38 -2.43
C VAL A 14 3.62 10.03 -1.19
N VAL A 15 3.38 10.77 -0.10
CA VAL A 15 4.01 10.54 1.20
C VAL A 15 3.64 9.15 1.75
N TYR A 16 2.39 8.72 1.63
CA TYR A 16 2.01 7.35 2.00
C TYR A 16 2.67 6.29 1.11
N ASN A 17 2.70 6.48 -0.21
CA ASN A 17 3.33 5.51 -1.12
C ASN A 17 4.82 5.32 -0.81
N ALA A 18 5.54 6.40 -0.53
CA ALA A 18 6.94 6.34 -0.14
C ALA A 18 7.14 5.53 1.16
N MET A 19 6.21 5.65 2.12
CA MET A 19 6.27 4.90 3.37
C MET A 19 5.96 3.41 3.18
N VAL A 20 4.91 3.08 2.43
CA VAL A 20 4.55 1.68 2.13
C VAL A 20 5.69 1.00 1.37
N GLU A 21 6.24 1.65 0.35
CA GLU A 21 7.36 1.11 -0.43
C GLU A 21 8.63 0.97 0.41
N GLY A 22 8.95 1.97 1.24
CA GLY A 22 10.13 1.92 2.12
C GLY A 22 10.08 0.77 3.11
N PHE A 23 8.89 0.47 3.65
CA PHE A 23 8.70 -0.62 4.61
C PHE A 23 8.48 -1.99 3.96
N SER A 24 8.05 -2.08 2.70
CA SER A 24 7.76 -3.36 2.06
C SER A 24 8.99 -4.21 1.72
N ARG A 25 10.20 -3.64 1.85
CA ARG A 25 11.45 -4.25 1.36
C ARG A 25 12.13 -5.21 2.34
N SER A 26 11.78 -5.20 3.62
CA SER A 26 12.33 -6.13 4.63
C SER A 26 11.21 -6.87 5.36
N ALA A 27 11.48 -8.11 5.79
CA ALA A 27 10.59 -8.87 6.64
C ALA A 27 10.33 -8.20 8.00
N GLU A 28 11.33 -7.50 8.55
CA GLU A 28 11.17 -6.82 9.84
C GLU A 28 10.19 -5.64 9.77
N THR A 29 10.08 -5.00 8.60
CA THR A 29 9.29 -3.78 8.40
C THR A 29 8.05 -3.99 7.54
N ALA A 30 7.90 -5.15 6.89
CA ALA A 30 6.76 -5.44 6.02
C ALA A 30 5.41 -5.30 6.73
N LYS A 31 5.33 -5.65 8.04
CA LYS A 31 4.10 -5.43 8.82
C LYS A 31 3.72 -3.95 8.87
N ARG A 32 4.73 -3.08 8.99
CA ARG A 32 4.57 -1.64 9.01
C ARG A 32 4.12 -1.08 7.66
N ALA A 33 4.52 -1.70 6.55
CA ALA A 33 4.01 -1.36 5.23
C ALA A 33 2.48 -1.57 5.15
N VAL A 34 1.99 -2.69 5.69
CA VAL A 34 0.55 -2.99 5.78
C VAL A 34 -0.17 -1.98 6.67
N GLU A 35 0.40 -1.63 7.83
CA GLU A 35 -0.17 -0.61 8.74
C GLU A 35 -0.26 0.76 8.06
N MET A 36 0.77 1.16 7.32
CA MET A 36 0.77 2.41 6.54
C MET A 36 -0.28 2.41 5.44
N TYR A 37 -0.45 1.29 4.73
CA TYR A 37 -1.49 1.10 3.72
C TYR A 37 -2.91 1.17 4.32
N ILE A 38 -3.12 0.63 5.52
CA ILE A 38 -4.39 0.76 6.24
C ILE A 38 -4.62 2.21 6.68
N SER A 39 -3.60 2.90 7.19
CA SER A 39 -3.70 4.31 7.59
C SER A 39 -4.03 5.21 6.40
N MET A 40 -3.43 4.98 5.23
CA MET A 40 -3.77 5.69 3.98
C MET A 40 -5.28 5.68 3.72
N GLN A 41 -5.90 4.49 3.77
CA GLN A 41 -7.35 4.33 3.56
C GLN A 41 -8.18 5.00 4.66
N ARG A 42 -7.78 4.88 5.92
CA ARG A 42 -8.47 5.51 7.07
C ARG A 42 -8.46 7.03 6.98
N ASP A 43 -7.38 7.60 6.46
CA ASP A 43 -7.23 9.04 6.26
C ASP A 43 -7.94 9.52 4.97
N GLY A 44 -8.69 8.64 4.28
CA GLY A 44 -9.52 8.95 3.12
C GLY A 44 -8.79 8.92 1.78
N PHE A 45 -7.52 8.51 1.76
CA PHE A 45 -6.75 8.38 0.54
C PHE A 45 -7.05 7.06 -0.16
N HIS A 46 -7.26 7.12 -1.47
CA HIS A 46 -7.49 5.95 -2.30
C HIS A 46 -6.14 5.35 -2.73
N PRO A 47 -5.87 4.06 -2.43
CA PRO A 47 -4.67 3.41 -2.91
C PRO A 47 -4.61 3.39 -4.45
N ASN A 48 -3.39 3.49 -5.00
CA ASN A 48 -3.14 3.39 -6.43
C ASN A 48 -2.27 2.16 -6.73
N MET A 49 -1.89 1.96 -8.01
CA MET A 49 -1.08 0.81 -8.40
C MET A 49 0.22 0.66 -7.62
N SER A 50 0.90 1.76 -7.32
CA SER A 50 2.13 1.72 -6.53
C SER A 50 1.84 1.26 -5.10
N SER A 51 0.78 1.79 -4.47
CA SER A 51 0.35 1.34 -3.15
C SER A 51 0.05 -0.16 -3.11
N PHE A 52 -0.70 -0.65 -4.10
CA PHE A 52 -1.09 -2.05 -4.21
C PHE A 52 0.11 -2.97 -4.44
N ALA A 53 1.01 -2.62 -5.36
CA ALA A 53 2.21 -3.41 -5.63
C ALA A 53 3.10 -3.53 -4.39
N SER A 54 3.34 -2.42 -3.68
CA SER A 54 4.17 -2.42 -2.48
C SER A 54 3.55 -3.23 -1.34
N VAL A 55 2.24 -3.10 -1.08
CA VAL A 55 1.60 -3.86 0.01
C VAL A 55 1.46 -5.36 -0.32
N ILE A 56 1.26 -5.74 -1.59
CA ILE A 56 1.30 -7.15 -2.02
C ILE A 56 2.69 -7.74 -1.76
N GLY A 57 3.76 -7.03 -2.13
CA GLY A 57 5.13 -7.45 -1.84
C GLY A 57 5.36 -7.67 -0.34
N ALA A 58 4.87 -6.75 0.51
CA ALA A 58 4.92 -6.92 1.95
C ALA A 58 4.14 -8.16 2.43
N CYS A 59 2.95 -8.42 1.88
CA CYS A 59 2.15 -9.61 2.24
C CYS A 59 2.86 -10.91 1.85
N SER A 60 3.55 -10.95 0.71
CA SER A 60 4.36 -12.10 0.29
C SER A 60 5.49 -12.38 1.27
N VAL A 61 6.20 -11.33 1.71
CA VAL A 61 7.28 -11.45 2.70
C VAL A 61 6.77 -11.94 4.07
N LEU A 62 5.57 -11.51 4.48
CA LEU A 62 4.95 -11.91 5.75
C LEU A 62 4.19 -13.24 5.70
N THR A 63 4.12 -13.90 4.55
CA THR A 63 3.22 -15.03 4.28
C THR A 63 1.75 -14.77 4.67
N ALA A 64 1.33 -13.50 4.60
CA ALA A 64 0.01 -13.03 5.04
C ALA A 64 -1.05 -13.19 3.94
N HIS A 65 -1.45 -14.43 3.65
CA HIS A 65 -2.34 -14.76 2.54
C HIS A 65 -3.69 -14.04 2.61
N GLU A 66 -4.32 -13.97 3.78
CA GLU A 66 -5.63 -13.32 3.94
C GLU A 66 -5.59 -11.82 3.63
N VAL A 67 -4.53 -11.13 4.05
CA VAL A 67 -4.33 -9.71 3.74
C VAL A 67 -4.06 -9.53 2.24
N GLY A 68 -3.22 -10.39 1.66
CA GLY A 68 -2.96 -10.39 0.22
C GLY A 68 -4.23 -10.56 -0.62
N GLN A 69 -5.13 -11.46 -0.22
CA GLN A 69 -6.41 -11.65 -0.90
C GLN A 69 -7.32 -10.42 -0.79
N GLN A 70 -7.41 -9.80 0.38
CA GLN A 70 -8.19 -8.57 0.56
C GLN A 70 -7.66 -7.44 -0.33
N VAL A 71 -6.34 -7.28 -0.40
CA VAL A 71 -5.72 -6.29 -1.29
C VAL A 71 -6.05 -6.61 -2.74
N HIS A 72 -5.90 -7.86 -3.18
CA HIS A 72 -6.24 -8.27 -4.54
C HIS A 72 -7.69 -7.92 -4.92
N ASP A 73 -8.65 -8.21 -4.03
CA ASP A 73 -10.06 -7.86 -4.24
C ASP A 73 -10.28 -6.35 -4.33
N GLN A 74 -9.51 -5.56 -3.56
CA GLN A 74 -9.54 -4.10 -3.68
C GLN A 74 -9.00 -3.63 -5.04
N VAL A 75 -7.93 -4.22 -5.57
CA VAL A 75 -7.41 -3.87 -6.91
C VAL A 75 -8.51 -4.10 -7.96
N MET A 76 -9.18 -5.25 -7.91
CA MET A 76 -10.27 -5.57 -8.84
C MET A 76 -11.43 -4.58 -8.77
N LYS A 77 -11.77 -4.09 -7.56
CA LYS A 77 -12.84 -3.11 -7.34
C LYS A 77 -12.43 -1.66 -7.64
N SER A 78 -11.14 -1.35 -7.59
CA SER A 78 -10.61 0.02 -7.77
C SER A 78 -10.75 0.56 -9.19
N GLY A 79 -11.20 -0.26 -10.16
CA GLY A 79 -11.30 0.13 -11.56
C GLY A 79 -9.95 0.32 -12.24
N VAL A 80 -8.83 0.05 -11.57
CA VAL A 80 -7.50 0.25 -12.14
C VAL A 80 -7.22 -0.68 -13.34
N TYR A 81 -7.93 -1.80 -13.43
CA TYR A 81 -7.93 -2.69 -14.59
C TYR A 81 -8.71 -2.16 -15.80
N THR A 82 -9.51 -1.08 -15.70
CA THR A 82 -10.33 -0.61 -16.83
C THR A 82 -9.51 0.06 -17.95
N HIS A 83 -8.19 0.22 -17.80
CA HIS A 83 -7.34 0.83 -18.81
C HIS A 83 -6.46 -0.13 -19.60
N ILE A 84 -6.52 -1.44 -19.31
CA ILE A 84 -5.93 -2.46 -20.17
C ILE A 84 -7.06 -2.94 -21.08
N LYS A 85 -7.19 -2.32 -22.25
CA LYS A 85 -7.92 -2.95 -23.35
C LYS A 85 -7.29 -4.33 -23.55
N MET A 86 -8.00 -5.37 -23.12
CA MET A 86 -7.81 -6.71 -23.66
C MET A 86 -8.17 -6.60 -25.15
N GLY A 87 -7.13 -6.38 -25.96
CA GLY A 87 -7.17 -6.54 -27.41
C GLY A 87 -6.73 -7.94 -27.78
#